data_AF-A0A021VTX2-F1
#
_entry.id   AF-A0A021VTX2-F1
#
_cell.length_a   1.000
_cell.length_b   1.000
_cell.length_c   1.000
_cell.angle_alpha   90.00
_cell.angle_beta   90.00
_cell.angle_gamma   90.00
#
_symmetry.space_group_name_H-M   'P 1'
#
loop_
_entity.id
_entity.type
_entity.pdbx_description
1 polymer ?
#
loop_
_entity_poly.entity_id
_entity_poly.type
_entity_poly.pdbx_seq_one_letter_code
_entity_poly.pdbx_strand_id
1 'polypeptide(L)'
;MSTATADFAHTRHAETNRQRKANALAAAAANLGLQPYELKVIGSTAVEAEQRRRVRRTAGLDRDPSVETWMLALGYLEARAAGLPGARQCTACGAFVLQVVTEHDQRLLIDPYPHATGTVWPVAAPAGRRSGKSARVLAGHDERPDDQPLYRQHTASCPAAPPRPRSRSRAALCGECGLPLDQVLAERDPTYTTHPKCDPREEVRPP
;
A
#
# COMPACT_ATOMS: atom_id res chain seq x y z
N MET A 1 35.54 -18.80 40.13
CA MET A 1 34.85 -19.81 39.31
C MET A 1 33.68 -19.13 38.64
N SER A 2 33.78 -18.78 37.35
CA SER A 2 32.67 -18.17 36.60
C SER A 2 31.64 -19.23 36.27
N THR A 3 30.44 -19.12 36.84
CA THR A 3 29.27 -19.86 36.41
C THR A 3 28.88 -19.37 35.02
N ALA A 4 29.12 -20.20 34.00
CA ALA A 4 28.62 -19.93 32.65
C ALA A 4 27.09 -19.88 32.69
N THR A 5 26.51 -18.70 32.48
CA THR A 5 25.07 -18.52 32.39
C THR A 5 24.56 -19.30 31.18
N ALA A 6 23.68 -20.27 31.41
CA ALA A 6 23.09 -21.04 30.33
C ALA A 6 22.32 -20.12 29.38
N ASP A 7 22.68 -20.17 28.10
CA ASP A 7 22.03 -19.39 27.05
C ASP A 7 20.74 -20.06 26.59
N PHE A 8 19.64 -19.74 27.26
CA PHE A 8 18.32 -20.27 26.93
C PHE A 8 17.75 -19.70 25.63
N ALA A 9 18.28 -18.58 25.11
CA ALA A 9 17.78 -17.89 23.92
C ALA A 9 18.18 -18.59 22.61
N HIS A 10 19.27 -19.37 22.64
CA HIS A 10 19.82 -20.07 21.49
C HIS A 10 19.63 -21.60 21.55
N THR A 11 18.67 -22.07 22.35
CA THR A 11 18.28 -23.49 22.33
C THR A 11 17.53 -23.85 21.05
N ARG A 12 17.62 -25.11 20.60
CA ARG A 12 16.85 -25.63 19.45
C ARG A 12 15.33 -25.39 19.61
N HIS A 13 14.82 -25.49 20.84
CA HIS A 13 13.43 -25.21 21.16
C HIS A 13 13.07 -23.74 20.95
N ALA A 14 13.90 -22.81 21.44
CA ALA A 14 13.71 -21.38 21.25
C ALA A 14 13.75 -21.00 19.76
N GLU A 15 14.70 -21.55 19.00
CA GLU A 15 14.81 -21.34 17.55
C GLU A 15 13.57 -21.86 16.80
N THR A 16 13.12 -23.08 17.10
CA THR A 16 11.90 -23.65 16.48
C THR A 16 10.68 -22.79 16.78
N ASN A 17 10.54 -22.29 18.01
CA ASN A 17 9.44 -21.40 18.39
C ASN A 17 9.52 -20.05 17.66
N ARG A 18 10.72 -19.48 17.51
CA ARG A 18 10.98 -18.26 16.74
C ARG A 18 10.57 -18.42 15.28
N GLN A 19 11.00 -19.51 14.63
CA GLN A 19 10.64 -19.83 13.25
C GLN A 19 9.12 -19.98 13.06
N ARG A 20 8.45 -20.70 13.97
CA ARG A 20 6.99 -20.86 13.92
C ARG A 20 6.26 -19.53 14.02
N LYS A 21 6.65 -18.68 14.98
CA LYS A 21 6.07 -17.33 15.15
C LYS A 21 6.33 -16.45 13.92
N ALA A 22 7.55 -16.45 13.41
CA ALA A 22 7.92 -15.70 12.21
C ALA A 22 7.08 -16.11 10.99
N ASN A 23 6.86 -17.42 10.81
CA ASN A 23 6.03 -17.94 9.72
C ASN A 23 4.55 -17.50 9.85
N ALA A 24 4.01 -17.49 11.08
CA ALA A 24 2.66 -17.01 11.35
C ALA A 24 2.52 -15.50 11.07
N LEU A 25 3.50 -14.69 11.48
CA LEU A 25 3.55 -13.26 11.20
C LEU A 25 3.62 -12.97 9.69
N ALA A 26 4.47 -13.70 8.96
CA ALA A 26 4.58 -13.57 7.51
C ALA A 26 3.26 -13.93 6.80
N ALA A 27 2.53 -14.94 7.28
CA ALA A 27 1.20 -15.29 6.77
C ALA A 27 0.16 -14.21 7.05
N ALA A 28 0.11 -13.70 8.28
CA ALA A 28 -0.78 -12.61 8.63
C ALA A 28 -0.50 -11.34 7.80
N ALA A 29 0.77 -10.99 7.58
CA ALA A 29 1.16 -9.86 6.74
C ALA A 29 0.71 -10.03 5.29
N ALA A 30 0.92 -11.21 4.70
CA ALA A 30 0.45 -11.52 3.35
C ALA A 30 -1.08 -11.45 3.23
N ASN A 31 -1.81 -11.98 4.22
CA ASN A 31 -3.28 -11.91 4.25
C ASN A 31 -3.82 -10.48 4.38
N LEU A 32 -3.03 -9.58 5.00
CA LEU A 32 -3.36 -8.15 5.10
C LEU A 32 -2.91 -7.34 3.86
N GLY A 33 -2.22 -7.97 2.90
CA GLY A 33 -1.74 -7.32 1.70
C GLY A 33 -0.49 -6.46 1.90
N LEU A 34 0.24 -6.65 2.99
CA LEU A 34 1.36 -5.80 3.37
C LEU A 34 2.67 -6.26 2.71
N GLN A 35 3.55 -5.29 2.45
CA GLN A 35 4.91 -5.51 2.00
C GLN A 35 5.93 -5.43 3.15
N PRO A 36 7.13 -6.03 3.01
CA PRO A 36 8.16 -5.99 4.04
C PRO A 36 8.54 -4.58 4.52
N TYR A 37 8.61 -3.62 3.59
CA TYR A 37 8.95 -2.23 3.92
C TYR A 37 7.87 -1.50 4.74
N GLU A 38 6.63 -2.00 4.78
CA GLU A 38 5.54 -1.45 5.61
C GLU A 38 5.61 -1.96 7.06
N LEU A 39 6.52 -2.89 7.34
CA LEU A 39 6.68 -3.58 8.62
C LEU A 39 8.08 -3.39 9.22
N LYS A 40 8.78 -2.32 8.82
CA LYS A 40 10.13 -1.99 9.26
C LYS A 40 10.22 -1.96 10.79
N VAL A 41 11.20 -2.66 11.36
CA VAL A 41 11.36 -2.75 12.83
C VAL A 41 12.24 -1.63 13.38
N ILE A 42 13.37 -1.36 12.72
CA ILE A 42 14.38 -0.39 13.16
C ILE A 42 14.11 0.96 12.52
N GLY A 43 14.07 2.03 13.32
CA GLY A 43 13.77 3.39 12.83
C GLY A 43 12.38 3.46 12.20
N SER A 44 11.41 2.79 12.83
CA SER A 44 10.05 2.68 12.32
C SER A 44 9.19 3.90 12.67
N THR A 45 8.24 4.22 11.81
CA THR A 45 7.21 5.23 12.08
C THR A 45 6.10 4.68 12.98
N ALA A 46 5.25 5.58 13.52
CA ALA A 46 4.07 5.18 14.29
C ALA A 46 3.08 4.33 13.46
N VAL A 47 2.98 4.61 12.15
CA VAL A 47 2.13 3.85 11.23
C VAL A 47 2.65 2.42 11.07
N GLU A 48 3.95 2.23 10.85
CA GLU A 48 4.56 0.91 10.73
C GLU A 48 4.45 0.12 12.04
N ALA A 49 4.56 0.79 13.19
CA ALA A 49 4.34 0.16 14.49
C ALA A 49 2.89 -0.32 14.65
N GLU A 50 1.90 0.46 14.20
CA GLU A 50 0.50 0.03 14.19
C GLU A 50 0.27 -1.15 13.23
N GLN A 51 0.87 -1.14 12.04
CA GLN A 51 0.79 -2.27 11.12
C GLN A 51 1.36 -3.55 11.74
N ARG A 52 2.50 -3.48 12.44
CA ARG A 52 3.05 -4.63 13.18
C ARG A 52 2.09 -5.10 14.28
N ARG A 53 1.45 -4.20 15.03
CA ARG A 53 0.42 -4.57 16.02
C ARG A 53 -0.77 -5.26 15.38
N ARG A 54 -1.23 -4.80 14.21
CA ARG A 54 -2.29 -5.44 13.43
C ARG A 54 -1.89 -6.84 12.97
N VAL A 55 -0.72 -6.99 12.35
CA VAL A 55 -0.16 -8.29 11.92
C VAL A 55 -0.05 -9.25 13.10
N ARG A 56 0.47 -8.79 14.25
CA ARG A 56 0.58 -9.60 15.47
C ARG A 56 -0.77 -10.15 15.93
N ARG A 57 -1.80 -9.29 15.99
CA ARG A 57 -3.16 -9.69 16.37
C ARG A 57 -3.75 -10.69 15.37
N THR A 58 -3.60 -10.44 14.07
CA THR A 58 -4.04 -11.37 13.02
C THR A 58 -3.31 -12.71 13.08
N ALA A 59 -2.05 -12.73 13.50
CA ALA A 59 -1.28 -13.96 13.70
C ALA A 59 -1.62 -14.71 15.00
N GLY A 60 -2.54 -14.19 15.84
CA GLY A 60 -2.93 -14.81 17.10
C GLY A 60 -1.83 -14.83 18.16
N LEU A 61 -0.92 -13.84 18.14
CA LEU A 61 0.18 -13.77 19.11
C LEU A 61 -0.14 -12.76 20.22
N ASP A 62 -0.19 -13.22 21.48
CA ASP A 62 -0.54 -12.38 22.63
C ASP A 62 0.55 -11.37 23.00
N ARG A 63 1.82 -11.77 22.84
CA ARG A 63 3.00 -10.97 23.22
C ARG A 63 3.72 -10.42 22.01
N ASP A 64 4.34 -9.26 22.18
CA ASP A 64 5.18 -8.68 21.13
C ASP A 64 6.38 -9.60 20.82
N PRO A 65 6.55 -10.00 19.55
CA PRO A 65 7.71 -10.77 19.13
C PRO A 65 9.02 -9.98 19.27
N SER A 66 10.13 -10.70 19.45
CA SER A 66 11.47 -10.08 19.46
C SER A 66 11.83 -9.51 18.09
N VAL A 67 12.84 -8.64 18.04
CA VAL A 67 13.35 -8.06 16.78
C VAL A 67 13.81 -9.17 15.82
N GLU A 68 14.50 -10.19 16.32
CA GLU A 68 14.96 -11.34 15.51
C GLU A 68 13.79 -12.11 14.92
N THR A 69 12.69 -12.25 15.68
CA THR A 69 11.47 -12.91 15.18
C THR A 69 10.83 -12.10 14.05
N TRP A 70 10.80 -10.77 14.17
CA TRP A 70 10.31 -9.90 13.11
C TRP A 70 11.21 -9.91 11.88
N MET A 71 12.54 -9.82 12.04
CA MET A 71 13.47 -9.90 10.92
C MET A 71 13.31 -11.21 10.14
N LEU A 72 13.15 -12.32 10.86
CA LEU A 72 12.87 -13.62 10.24
C LEU A 72 11.51 -13.64 9.52
N ALA A 73 10.48 -13.01 10.10
CA ALA A 73 9.16 -12.90 9.47
C ALA A 73 9.21 -12.09 8.15
N LEU A 74 9.99 -10.99 8.12
CA LEU A 74 10.19 -10.19 6.92
C LEU A 74 10.89 -11.01 5.83
N GLY A 75 11.94 -11.76 6.17
CA GLY A 75 12.60 -12.68 5.23
C GLY A 75 11.65 -13.75 4.67
N TYR A 76 10.78 -14.32 5.50
CA TYR A 76 9.75 -15.26 5.04
C TYR A 76 8.69 -14.60 4.14
N LEU A 77 8.29 -13.36 4.44
CA LEU A 77 7.35 -12.61 3.61
C LEU A 77 7.94 -12.30 2.22
N GLU A 78 9.23 -11.91 2.18
CA GLU A 78 9.99 -11.70 0.95
C GLU A 78 10.12 -12.98 0.14
N ALA A 79 10.54 -14.09 0.77
CA ALA A 79 10.69 -15.39 0.11
C ALA A 79 9.36 -15.88 -0.50
N ARG A 80 8.24 -15.67 0.20
CA ARG A 80 6.92 -15.98 -0.33
C ARG A 80 6.56 -15.13 -1.55
N ALA A 81 6.85 -13.83 -1.50
CA ALA A 81 6.57 -12.93 -2.61
C ALA A 81 7.43 -13.29 -3.84
N ALA A 82 8.70 -13.63 -3.61
CA ALA A 82 9.62 -14.11 -4.64
C ALA A 82 9.17 -15.44 -5.29
N GLY A 83 8.54 -16.31 -4.50
CA GLY A 83 8.03 -17.60 -4.97
C GLY A 83 6.74 -17.52 -5.79
N LEU A 84 6.10 -16.35 -5.93
CA LEU A 84 4.87 -16.21 -6.71
C LEU A 84 5.14 -16.28 -8.22
N PRO A 85 4.30 -16.98 -9.01
CA PRO A 85 4.47 -17.07 -10.46
C PRO A 85 4.43 -15.69 -11.14
N GLY A 86 5.54 -15.33 -11.79
CA GLY A 86 5.71 -14.04 -12.47
C GLY A 86 6.16 -12.90 -11.55
N ALA A 87 6.56 -13.19 -10.31
CA ALA A 87 7.18 -12.22 -9.44
C ALA A 87 8.52 -11.74 -10.01
N ARG A 88 8.77 -10.45 -9.86
CA ARG A 88 10.03 -9.80 -10.22
C ARG A 88 10.33 -8.69 -9.23
N GLN A 89 11.59 -8.29 -9.10
CA GLN A 89 11.93 -7.16 -8.25
C GLN A 89 11.61 -5.83 -8.95
N CYS A 90 11.06 -4.90 -8.18
CA CYS A 90 10.93 -3.50 -8.55
C CYS A 90 12.33 -2.89 -8.65
N THR A 91 12.64 -2.26 -9.78
CA THR A 91 13.96 -1.67 -10.04
C THR A 91 14.24 -0.43 -9.17
N ALA A 92 13.23 0.15 -8.53
CA ALA A 92 13.37 1.33 -7.69
C ALA A 92 13.55 0.99 -6.21
N CYS A 93 12.69 0.15 -5.65
CA CYS A 93 12.69 -0.17 -4.21
C CYS A 93 13.15 -1.59 -3.86
N GLY A 94 13.40 -2.45 -4.85
CA GLY A 94 13.83 -3.84 -4.65
C GLY A 94 12.72 -4.81 -4.22
N ALA A 95 11.52 -4.33 -3.88
CA ALA A 95 10.40 -5.19 -3.46
C ALA A 95 9.93 -6.10 -4.61
N PHE A 96 9.46 -7.31 -4.28
CA PHE A 96 8.86 -8.21 -5.26
C PHE A 96 7.46 -7.73 -5.65
N VAL A 97 7.21 -7.68 -6.96
CA VAL A 97 5.97 -7.19 -7.57
C VAL A 97 5.50 -8.15 -8.65
N LEU A 98 4.22 -8.08 -9.00
CA LEU A 98 3.66 -8.78 -10.15
C LEU A 98 3.43 -7.79 -11.28
N GLN A 99 3.73 -8.21 -12.51
CA GLN A 99 3.40 -7.44 -13.71
C GLN A 99 2.13 -7.97 -14.35
N VAL A 100 1.16 -7.09 -14.58
CA VAL A 100 -0.10 -7.38 -15.25
C VAL A 100 -0.26 -6.48 -16.48
N VAL A 101 -1.14 -6.87 -17.40
CA VAL A 101 -1.51 -6.06 -18.56
C VAL A 101 -2.97 -5.64 -18.39
N THR A 102 -3.27 -4.36 -18.48
CA THR A 102 -4.65 -3.87 -18.34
C THR A 102 -5.49 -4.26 -19.56
N GLU A 103 -6.82 -4.13 -19.45
CA GLU A 103 -7.73 -4.29 -20.59
C GLU A 103 -7.42 -3.30 -21.76
N HIS A 104 -6.70 -2.21 -21.49
CA HIS A 104 -6.23 -1.23 -22.46
C HIS A 104 -4.77 -1.42 -22.89
N ASP A 105 -4.23 -2.64 -22.76
CA ASP A 105 -2.87 -2.99 -23.18
C ASP A 105 -1.73 -2.24 -22.46
N GLN A 106 -2.01 -1.63 -21.31
CA GLN A 106 -1.00 -0.97 -20.49
C GLN A 106 -0.37 -1.96 -19.51
N ARG A 107 0.95 -1.88 -19.33
CA ARG A 107 1.67 -2.69 -18.33
C ARG A 107 1.62 -2.00 -16.98
N LEU A 108 1.25 -2.73 -15.94
CA LEU A 108 1.13 -2.24 -14.59
C LEU A 108 1.87 -3.17 -13.62
N LEU A 109 2.52 -2.57 -12.62
CA LEU A 109 3.09 -3.30 -11.49
C LEU A 109 2.11 -3.24 -10.32
N ILE A 110 1.81 -4.39 -9.74
CA ILE A 110 0.96 -4.51 -8.57
C ILE A 110 1.72 -5.19 -7.44
N ASP A 111 1.31 -4.89 -6.21
CA ASP A 111 1.80 -5.61 -5.04
C ASP A 111 1.39 -7.09 -5.14
N PRO A 112 2.22 -8.03 -4.64
CA PRO A 112 2.01 -9.47 -4.80
C PRO A 112 0.81 -10.03 -4.02
N TYR A 113 0.32 -9.30 -3.01
CA TYR A 113 -0.74 -9.76 -2.12
C TYR A 113 -1.99 -8.87 -2.24
N PRO A 114 -3.20 -9.45 -2.18
CA PRO A 114 -4.45 -8.69 -2.14
C PRO A 114 -4.50 -7.77 -0.92
N HIS A 115 -5.09 -6.59 -1.07
CA HIS A 115 -5.16 -5.58 -0.02
C HIS A 115 -6.54 -4.92 0.02
N ALA A 116 -7.00 -4.52 1.21
CA ALA A 116 -8.32 -3.90 1.40
C ALA A 116 -8.52 -2.60 0.59
N THR A 117 -7.44 -1.86 0.34
CA THR A 117 -7.43 -0.64 -0.50
C THR A 117 -6.99 -0.89 -1.95
N GLY A 118 -6.89 -2.15 -2.37
CA GLY A 118 -6.56 -2.51 -3.75
C GLY A 118 -7.61 -2.00 -4.73
N THR A 119 -7.16 -1.65 -5.93
CA THR A 119 -8.02 -1.19 -7.05
C THR A 119 -7.81 -2.01 -8.31
N VAL A 120 -6.87 -2.96 -8.31
CA VAL A 120 -6.59 -3.79 -9.47
C VAL A 120 -7.23 -5.15 -9.29
N TRP A 121 -8.13 -5.50 -10.20
CA TRP A 121 -8.79 -6.79 -10.24
C TRP A 121 -8.22 -7.63 -11.39
N PRO A 122 -7.52 -8.74 -11.11
CA PRO A 122 -7.09 -9.66 -12.16
C PRO A 122 -8.30 -10.28 -12.86
N VAL A 123 -8.32 -10.24 -14.19
CA VAL A 123 -9.37 -10.82 -15.02
C VAL A 123 -8.77 -11.93 -15.89
N ALA A 124 -9.59 -12.92 -16.25
CA ALA A 124 -9.18 -13.93 -17.21
C ALA A 124 -8.78 -13.27 -18.53
N ALA A 125 -7.65 -13.67 -19.11
CA ALA A 125 -7.24 -13.13 -20.40
C ALA A 125 -8.31 -13.49 -21.45
N PRO A 126 -8.75 -12.54 -22.28
CA PRO A 126 -9.69 -12.84 -23.35
C PRO A 126 -9.08 -13.87 -24.32
N ALA A 127 -9.92 -14.78 -24.81
CA ALA A 127 -9.50 -15.86 -25.70
C ALA A 127 -8.71 -15.30 -26.90
N GLY A 128 -7.51 -15.83 -27.14
CA GLY A 128 -6.63 -15.40 -28.22
C GLY A 128 -5.48 -14.46 -27.80
N ARG A 129 -5.48 -13.88 -26.60
CA ARG A 129 -4.28 -13.20 -26.06
C ARG A 129 -3.29 -14.19 -25.49
N ARG A 130 -2.06 -14.19 -26.02
CA ARG A 130 -0.97 -15.03 -25.51
C ARG A 130 -0.56 -14.56 -24.09
N SER A 131 -0.92 -15.36 -23.09
CA SER A 131 -0.19 -15.58 -21.84
C SER A 131 0.11 -14.37 -20.91
N GLY A 132 -0.67 -13.30 -20.98
CA GLY A 132 -0.60 -12.21 -19.98
C GLY A 132 -1.69 -12.36 -18.92
N LYS A 133 -1.36 -12.21 -17.63
CA LYS A 133 -2.38 -11.95 -16.60
C LYS A 133 -3.04 -10.61 -16.92
N SER A 134 -4.28 -10.64 -17.40
CA SER A 134 -5.06 -9.43 -17.67
C SER A 134 -5.59 -8.86 -16.35
N ALA A 135 -5.76 -7.54 -16.29
CA ALA A 135 -6.33 -6.89 -15.12
C ALA A 135 -7.23 -5.70 -15.50
N ARG A 136 -8.30 -5.52 -14.73
CA ARG A 136 -9.09 -4.28 -14.72
C ARG A 136 -8.61 -3.39 -13.59
N VAL A 137 -8.48 -2.10 -13.85
CA VAL A 137 -8.23 -1.09 -12.82
C VAL A 137 -9.55 -0.42 -12.51
N LEU A 138 -10.04 -0.58 -11.29
CA LEU A 138 -11.28 0.03 -10.82
C LEU A 138 -11.06 1.51 -10.51
N ALA A 139 -11.91 2.36 -11.08
CA ALA A 139 -12.06 3.75 -10.71
C ALA A 139 -12.86 3.89 -9.40
N GLY A 140 -12.82 5.06 -8.77
CA GLY A 140 -13.51 5.28 -7.50
C GLY A 140 -15.04 5.19 -7.56
N HIS A 141 -15.62 5.31 -8.76
CA HIS A 141 -17.06 5.15 -9.00
C HIS A 141 -17.44 3.74 -9.47
N ASP A 142 -16.45 2.87 -9.73
CA ASP A 142 -16.73 1.50 -10.14
C ASP A 142 -17.17 0.67 -8.93
N GLU A 143 -18.14 -0.21 -9.16
CA GLU A 143 -18.57 -1.18 -8.15
C GLU A 143 -17.43 -2.15 -7.85
N ARG A 144 -17.13 -2.32 -6.55
CA ARG A 144 -16.10 -3.27 -6.11
C ARG A 144 -16.69 -4.66 -6.08
N PRO A 145 -16.08 -5.67 -6.72
CA PRO A 145 -16.58 -7.04 -6.63
C PRO A 145 -16.40 -7.55 -5.19
N ASP A 146 -17.49 -7.98 -4.55
CA ASP A 146 -17.50 -8.36 -3.13
C ASP A 146 -16.60 -9.57 -2.81
N ASP A 147 -16.47 -10.52 -3.74
CA ASP A 147 -15.78 -11.80 -3.49
C ASP A 147 -14.39 -11.92 -4.14
N GLN A 148 -13.86 -10.86 -4.74
CA GLN A 148 -12.62 -10.94 -5.53
C GLN A 148 -11.44 -10.23 -4.85
N PRO A 149 -10.24 -10.84 -4.86
CA PRO A 149 -9.06 -10.19 -4.32
C PRO A 149 -8.66 -8.99 -5.18
N LEU A 150 -8.65 -7.82 -4.55
CA LEU A 150 -8.14 -6.59 -5.17
C LEU A 150 -6.71 -6.33 -4.74
N TYR A 151 -5.88 -5.93 -5.69
CA TYR A 151 -4.46 -5.68 -5.50
C TYR A 151 -4.17 -4.17 -5.57
N ARG A 152 -3.16 -3.72 -4.81
CA ARG A 152 -2.70 -2.33 -4.94
C ARG A 152 -1.79 -2.18 -6.14
N GLN A 153 -1.89 -1.03 -6.81
CA GLN A 153 -0.84 -0.63 -7.74
C GLN A 153 0.44 -0.36 -6.95
N HIS A 154 1.55 -0.95 -7.37
CA HIS A 154 2.83 -0.77 -6.70
C HIS A 154 3.29 0.70 -6.74
N THR A 155 2.92 1.46 -7.76
CA THR A 155 3.19 2.91 -7.84
C THR A 155 2.50 3.72 -6.74
N ALA A 156 1.51 3.14 -6.03
CA ALA A 156 0.87 3.76 -4.88
C ALA A 156 1.57 3.43 -3.56
N SER A 157 2.23 2.27 -3.49
CA SER A 157 2.80 1.72 -2.26
C SER A 157 4.34 1.75 -2.23
N CYS A 158 4.99 1.94 -3.38
CA CYS A 158 6.44 1.89 -3.50
C CYS A 158 7.09 3.02 -2.68
N PRO A 159 8.01 2.71 -1.76
CA PRO A 159 8.67 3.73 -0.94
C PRO A 159 9.65 4.60 -1.74
N ALA A 160 10.06 4.14 -2.93
CA ALA A 160 10.89 4.88 -3.88
C ALA A 160 10.07 5.55 -4.99
N ALA A 161 8.73 5.48 -4.94
CA ALA A 161 7.91 6.22 -5.89
C ALA A 161 8.17 7.71 -5.71
N PRO A 162 8.29 8.49 -6.80
CA PRO A 162 8.30 9.94 -6.67
C PRO A 162 7.02 10.35 -5.92
N PRO A 163 7.09 11.37 -5.05
CA PRO A 163 5.89 11.88 -4.41
C PRO A 163 4.89 12.16 -5.53
N ARG A 164 3.73 11.49 -5.47
CA ARG A 164 2.70 11.68 -6.49
C ARG A 164 2.50 13.19 -6.57
N PRO A 165 2.59 13.81 -7.76
CA PRO A 165 2.09 15.15 -7.89
C PRO A 165 0.67 15.06 -7.35
N ARG A 166 0.38 15.75 -6.23
CA ARG A 166 -0.97 15.84 -5.68
C ARG A 166 -1.83 16.01 -6.90
N SER A 167 -2.73 15.06 -7.17
CA SER A 167 -3.57 15.12 -8.34
C SER A 167 -4.12 16.52 -8.29
N ARG A 168 -3.66 17.38 -9.19
CA ARG A 168 -4.34 18.61 -9.48
C ARG A 168 -5.61 18.05 -10.13
N SER A 169 -6.61 17.65 -9.33
CA SER A 169 -7.95 18.17 -9.57
C SER A 169 -7.66 19.60 -9.94
N ARG A 170 -7.69 19.92 -11.24
CA ARG A 170 -7.29 21.23 -11.75
C ARG A 170 -8.07 22.17 -10.86
N ALA A 171 -7.38 22.83 -9.92
CA ALA A 171 -8.06 23.66 -8.94
C ALA A 171 -8.93 24.57 -9.79
N ALA A 172 -10.23 24.63 -9.48
CA ALA A 172 -11.14 25.47 -10.24
C ALA A 172 -10.48 26.84 -10.36
N LEU A 173 -10.37 27.37 -11.58
CA LEU A 173 -9.71 28.65 -11.80
C LEU A 173 -10.75 29.75 -11.63
N CYS A 174 -10.34 30.86 -11.01
CA CYS A 174 -11.17 32.05 -10.93
C CYS A 174 -11.50 32.53 -12.34
N GLY A 175 -12.79 32.74 -12.64
CA GLY A 175 -13.25 33.17 -13.96
C GLY A 175 -12.68 34.52 -14.41
N GLU A 176 -12.25 35.36 -13.46
CA GLU A 176 -11.77 36.72 -13.73
C GLU A 176 -10.24 36.80 -13.85
N CYS A 177 -9.50 36.26 -12.86
CA CYS A 177 -8.04 36.41 -12.81
C CYS A 177 -7.26 35.17 -13.27
N GLY A 178 -7.94 34.05 -13.53
CA GLY A 178 -7.31 32.80 -13.98
C GLY A 178 -6.45 32.08 -12.93
N LEU A 179 -6.38 32.59 -11.69
CA LEU A 179 -5.64 31.97 -10.59
C LEU A 179 -6.47 30.86 -9.92
N PRO A 180 -5.83 29.86 -9.28
CA PRO A 180 -6.51 28.81 -8.53
C PRO A 180 -7.44 29.34 -7.43
N LEU A 181 -8.67 28.81 -7.36
CA LEU A 181 -9.60 28.99 -6.25
C LEU A 181 -9.21 28.09 -5.07
N ASP A 182 -9.66 28.45 -3.86
CA ASP A 182 -9.54 27.58 -2.70
C ASP A 182 -10.30 26.27 -2.94
N GLN A 183 -9.59 25.15 -2.80
CA GLN A 183 -10.12 23.83 -3.14
C GLN A 183 -11.28 23.42 -2.21
N VAL A 184 -11.20 23.74 -0.93
CA VAL A 184 -12.23 23.35 0.05
C VAL A 184 -13.51 24.12 -0.20
N LEU A 185 -13.40 25.40 -0.58
CA LEU A 185 -14.56 26.23 -0.94
C LEU A 185 -15.19 25.80 -2.26
N ALA A 186 -14.38 25.55 -3.30
CA ALA A 186 -14.87 25.12 -4.61
C ALA A 186 -15.54 23.72 -4.59
N GLU A 187 -15.07 22.82 -3.72
CA GLU A 187 -15.69 21.50 -3.52
C GLU A 187 -16.99 21.56 -2.71
N ARG A 188 -17.12 22.52 -1.79
CA ARG A 188 -18.32 22.69 -0.96
C ARG A 188 -19.42 23.50 -1.64
N ASP A 189 -19.05 24.45 -2.48
CA ASP A 189 -19.96 25.38 -3.13
C ASP A 189 -19.65 25.46 -4.64
N PRO A 190 -20.46 24.80 -5.49
CA PRO A 190 -20.30 24.87 -6.94
C PRO A 190 -20.45 26.28 -7.54
N THR A 191 -20.99 27.25 -6.78
CA THR A 191 -21.14 28.65 -7.19
C THR A 191 -19.92 29.50 -6.85
N TYR A 192 -18.95 28.96 -6.09
CA TYR A 192 -17.67 29.60 -5.84
C TYR A 192 -16.79 29.54 -7.09
N THR A 193 -17.01 30.48 -8.01
CA THR A 193 -16.33 30.55 -9.32
C THR A 193 -15.35 31.73 -9.44
N THR A 194 -15.34 32.64 -8.47
CA THR A 194 -14.49 33.83 -8.42
C THR A 194 -13.94 34.06 -7.01
N HIS A 195 -12.72 34.62 -6.89
CA HIS A 195 -12.25 35.06 -5.58
C HIS A 195 -13.13 36.23 -5.09
N PRO A 196 -13.37 36.40 -3.79
CA PRO A 196 -14.12 37.55 -3.27
C PRO A 196 -13.58 38.89 -3.77
N LYS A 197 -12.25 39.04 -3.81
CA LYS A 197 -11.56 40.24 -4.36
C LYS A 197 -11.73 40.44 -5.87
N CYS A 198 -12.16 39.40 -6.59
CA CYS A 198 -12.39 39.42 -8.02
C CYS A 198 -13.89 39.44 -8.34
N ASP A 199 -14.78 39.39 -7.35
CA ASP A 199 -16.21 39.46 -7.59
C ASP A 199 -16.61 40.93 -7.86
N PRO A 200 -17.00 41.28 -9.10
CA PRO A 200 -17.40 42.65 -9.43
C PRO A 200 -18.71 43.07 -8.76
N ARG A 201 -19.41 42.17 -8.04
CA ARG A 201 -20.67 42.46 -7.35
C ARG A 201 -20.51 42.96 -5.91
N GLU A 202 -19.29 42.91 -5.37
CA GLU A 202 -18.98 43.39 -4.03
C GLU A 202 -18.63 44.90 -4.04
N GLU A 203 -19.43 45.72 -4.72
CA GLU A 203 -19.42 47.17 -4.47
C GLU A 203 -19.98 47.38 -3.06
N VAL A 204 -19.07 47.71 -2.13
CA VAL A 204 -19.39 48.17 -0.78
C VAL A 204 -20.42 49.28 -0.90
N ARG A 205 -21.68 49.00 -0.52
CA ARG A 205 -22.66 50.06 -0.30
C ARG A 205 -22.13 50.93 0.84
N PRO A 206 -21.85 52.23 0.63
CA PRO A 206 -21.57 53.13 1.73
C PRO A 206 -22.83 53.25 2.61
N PRO A 207 -22.65 53.57 3.92
CA PRO A 207 -23.74 53.64 4.89
C PRO A 207 -24.83 54.65 4.53
#